data_AF-A0A6C0LQI0-F1
#
_entry.id   AF-A0A6C0LQI0-F1
#
_cell.length_a   1.000
_cell.length_b   1.000
_cell.length_c   1.000
_cell.angle_alpha   90.00
_cell.angle_beta   90.00
_cell.angle_gamma   90.00
#
_symmetry.space_group_name_H-M   'P 1'
#
loop_
_entity.id
_entity.type
_entity.pdbx_description
1 polymer ?
#
loop_
_entity_poly.entity_id
_entity_poly.type
_entity_poly.pdbx_seq_one_letter_code
_entity_poly.pdbx_strand_id
1 'polypeptide(L)'
;MSQPTETIDNNDDIFMNDFHTEEQKQQPPVSEPNGTTKPLSVKASQELNFIDKVKKYVAENRTRVYILTPCYGSLCYVNYVLCLQSTFDLFRSVGIEHKVEFCRNDSLVSRARNNLVAKAMNDPLMTHILFIDADITWEPADVLKLIVCNKSLCGGVYPIKHYYWDKIVKDSKDRNVIKEMIDKKNNSQFAGRISDEDMIEHNLLRYNINYINNMLSIENNLAKIKHLATGFMMIKRSTIEKMSKAYPTTKYVDDVGFLKGSENDHAYALFDCGVEDNHYYSEDWLFCHRWSKMGGSIYLDVTINLMHTGNVDFKGSYLSTII
;
A
#
# COMPACT_ATOMS: atom_id res chain seq x y z
N MET A 1 -37.05 12.96 -9.84
CA MET A 1 -35.63 13.37 -9.79
C MET A 1 -35.18 13.16 -8.36
N SER A 2 -34.49 12.05 -8.11
CA SER A 2 -34.05 11.62 -6.78
C SER A 2 -32.75 12.33 -6.40
N GLN A 3 -32.75 13.03 -5.27
CA GLN A 3 -31.55 13.65 -4.71
C GLN A 3 -30.58 12.56 -4.23
N PRO A 4 -29.25 12.78 -4.34
CA PRO A 4 -28.26 11.85 -3.84
C PRO A 4 -28.23 11.85 -2.31
N THR A 5 -28.17 10.65 -1.74
CA THR A 5 -28.13 10.38 -0.30
C THR A 5 -26.77 10.75 0.29
N GLU A 6 -26.77 11.54 1.34
CA GLU A 6 -25.59 11.95 2.11
C GLU A 6 -24.92 10.73 2.75
N THR A 7 -23.60 10.64 2.59
CA THR A 7 -22.76 9.71 3.35
C THR A 7 -22.33 10.42 4.63
N ILE A 8 -22.58 9.78 5.77
CA ILE A 8 -22.30 10.33 7.10
C ILE A 8 -20.78 10.36 7.31
N ASP A 9 -20.25 11.58 7.44
CA ASP A 9 -18.87 11.90 7.81
C ASP A 9 -18.63 11.56 9.29
N ASN A 10 -17.62 10.73 9.58
CA ASN A 10 -17.02 10.67 10.90
C ASN A 10 -15.80 11.61 10.90
N ASN A 11 -16.05 12.89 11.17
CA ASN A 11 -15.02 13.84 11.54
C ASN A 11 -14.85 13.78 13.07
N ASP A 12 -13.78 13.15 13.53
CA ASP A 12 -13.24 13.42 14.87
C ASP A 12 -11.74 13.71 14.73
N ASP A 13 -11.39 14.95 15.07
CA ASP A 13 -10.03 15.48 15.04
C ASP A 13 -9.10 14.66 15.96
N ILE A 14 -7.96 14.24 15.40
CA ILE A 14 -6.90 13.52 16.12
C ILE A 14 -6.08 14.55 16.90
N PHE A 15 -6.18 14.55 18.22
CA PHE A 15 -5.25 15.24 19.11
C PHE A 15 -4.09 14.31 19.49
N MET A 16 -2.87 14.64 19.04
CA MET A 16 -1.61 14.04 19.52
C MET A 16 -1.16 14.80 20.78
N ASN A 17 -0.93 14.08 21.89
CA ASN A 17 -0.36 14.64 23.11
C ASN A 17 1.16 14.38 23.18
N ASP A 18 1.87 15.42 23.64
CA ASP A 18 3.31 15.50 23.89
C ASP A 18 3.87 14.42 24.83
N PHE A 19 5.11 13.98 24.56
CA PHE A 19 5.99 13.40 25.58
C PHE A 19 7.40 13.99 25.51
N HIS A 20 7.80 14.56 26.65
CA HIS A 20 9.09 15.17 26.95
C HIS A 20 10.12 14.14 27.46
N THR A 21 11.37 14.31 27.01
CA THR A 21 12.69 14.13 27.66
C THR A 21 12.99 13.00 28.65
N GLU A 22 14.06 12.24 28.34
CA GLU A 22 15.29 11.93 29.12
C GLU A 22 15.97 10.72 28.43
N GLU A 23 17.28 10.52 28.29
CA GLU A 23 18.44 10.89 29.10
C GLU A 23 19.72 10.78 28.21
N GLN A 24 20.64 11.75 28.32
CA GLN A 24 21.98 11.70 27.70
C GLN A 24 22.97 11.00 28.63
N LYS A 25 23.76 10.05 28.11
CA LYS A 25 25.05 9.66 28.73
C LYS A 25 26.17 9.62 27.69
N GLN A 26 27.19 10.43 27.97
CA GLN A 26 28.42 10.63 27.20
C GLN A 26 29.36 9.42 27.29
N GLN A 27 30.05 9.10 26.20
CA GLN A 27 31.30 8.32 26.20
C GLN A 27 32.41 9.11 25.48
N PRO A 28 33.69 8.98 25.93
CA PRO A 28 34.81 9.83 25.47
C PRO A 28 35.45 9.32 24.16
N PRO A 29 36.26 10.14 23.47
CA PRO A 29 36.67 9.88 22.09
C PRO A 29 37.87 8.93 22.02
N VAL A 30 37.86 8.03 21.02
CA VAL A 30 39.03 7.23 20.63
C VAL A 30 39.34 7.51 19.16
N SER A 31 40.62 7.78 18.91
CA SER A 31 41.28 8.25 17.69
C SER A 31 41.22 7.30 16.49
N GLU A 32 41.04 7.87 15.29
CA GLU A 32 41.12 7.23 13.97
C GLU A 32 42.55 6.83 13.56
N PRO A 33 42.70 5.88 12.62
CA PRO A 33 43.70 5.94 11.57
C PRO A 33 43.07 6.14 10.18
N ASN A 34 43.68 7.08 9.45
CA ASN A 34 43.37 7.52 8.09
C ASN A 34 43.23 6.39 7.06
N GLY A 35 42.09 6.38 6.36
CA GLY A 35 41.89 5.74 5.06
C GLY A 35 40.97 6.62 4.21
N THR A 36 41.50 7.22 3.14
CA THR A 36 40.79 8.14 2.25
C THR A 36 39.74 7.43 1.40
N THR A 37 38.57 7.19 1.98
CA THR A 37 37.31 7.02 1.24
C THR A 37 36.46 8.26 1.48
N LYS A 38 36.07 8.97 0.41
CA LYS A 38 35.08 10.06 0.53
C LYS A 38 33.85 9.54 1.29
N PRO A 39 33.37 10.21 2.34
CA PRO A 39 32.19 9.74 3.06
C PRO A 39 31.01 9.67 2.10
N LEU A 40 30.37 8.50 2.00
CA LEU A 40 29.07 8.37 1.35
C LEU A 40 28.09 9.32 2.04
N SER A 41 27.22 9.97 1.28
CA SER A 41 26.15 10.77 1.88
C SER A 41 25.28 9.87 2.76
N VAL A 42 24.71 10.43 3.84
CA VAL A 42 23.86 9.67 4.78
C VAL A 42 22.74 8.93 4.04
N LYS A 43 22.13 9.55 3.03
CA LYS A 43 21.11 8.93 2.16
C LYS A 43 21.65 7.72 1.39
N ALA A 44 22.80 7.85 0.72
CA ALA A 44 23.41 6.75 -0.01
C ALA A 44 23.80 5.59 0.94
N SER A 45 24.30 5.90 2.14
CA SER A 45 24.63 4.88 3.15
C SER A 45 23.40 4.14 3.70
N GLN A 46 22.26 4.84 3.86
CA GLN A 46 20.99 4.24 4.31
C GLN A 46 20.37 3.38 3.21
N GLU A 47 20.43 3.82 1.94
CA GLU A 47 19.98 3.04 0.79
C GLU A 47 20.81 1.75 0.60
N LEU A 48 22.14 1.85 0.73
CA LEU A 48 23.04 0.68 0.74
C LEU A 48 22.65 -0.30 1.85
N ASN A 49 22.41 0.18 3.07
CA ASN A 49 21.98 -0.64 4.20
C ASN A 49 20.62 -1.32 3.95
N PHE A 50 19.67 -0.62 3.33
CA PHE A 50 18.37 -1.20 2.99
C PHE A 50 18.48 -2.31 1.92
N ILE A 51 19.25 -2.09 0.86
CA ILE A 51 19.46 -3.10 -0.19
C ILE A 51 20.18 -4.33 0.37
N ASP A 52 21.13 -4.16 1.29
CA ASP A 52 21.79 -5.30 1.95
C ASP A 52 20.81 -6.09 2.83
N LYS A 53 19.91 -5.41 3.55
CA LYS A 53 18.82 -6.06 4.28
C LYS A 53 17.89 -6.85 3.36
N VAL A 54 17.57 -6.31 2.19
CA VAL A 54 16.74 -6.99 1.16
C VAL A 54 17.48 -8.24 0.65
N LYS A 55 18.75 -8.11 0.26
CA LYS A 55 19.55 -9.25 -0.22
C LYS A 55 19.67 -10.35 0.83
N LYS A 56 19.89 -9.98 2.10
CA LYS A 56 19.90 -10.92 3.21
C LYS A 56 18.55 -11.64 3.34
N TYR A 57 17.44 -10.89 3.31
CA TYR A 57 16.10 -11.48 3.35
C TYR A 57 15.87 -12.48 2.22
N VAL A 58 16.21 -12.12 0.97
CA VAL A 58 16.01 -12.96 -0.22
C VAL A 58 16.91 -14.21 -0.19
N ALA A 59 18.11 -14.10 0.38
CA ALA A 59 19.00 -15.25 0.57
C ALA A 59 18.45 -16.25 1.60
N GLU A 60 17.80 -15.75 2.67
CA GLU A 60 17.21 -16.56 3.72
C GLU A 60 15.79 -17.06 3.35
N ASN A 61 15.10 -16.37 2.45
CA ASN A 61 13.71 -16.61 2.08
C ASN A 61 13.57 -16.61 0.57
N ARG A 62 13.31 -17.78 -0.01
CA ARG A 62 12.92 -17.86 -1.42
C ARG A 62 11.77 -16.89 -1.69
N THR A 63 11.96 -16.01 -2.66
CA THR A 63 11.00 -14.94 -2.96
C THR A 63 10.69 -14.92 -4.46
N ARG A 64 9.44 -15.27 -4.78
CA ARG A 64 8.81 -15.10 -6.10
C ARG A 64 7.53 -14.28 -5.99
N VAL A 65 7.50 -13.13 -6.64
CA VAL A 65 6.38 -12.16 -6.58
C VAL A 65 5.58 -12.18 -7.87
N TYR A 66 4.26 -12.32 -7.76
CA TYR A 66 3.35 -12.12 -8.88
C TYR A 66 2.64 -10.77 -8.74
N ILE A 67 2.88 -9.86 -9.68
CA ILE A 67 2.11 -8.61 -9.77
C ILE A 67 0.82 -8.91 -10.53
N LEU A 68 -0.32 -8.61 -9.91
CA LEU A 68 -1.64 -8.93 -10.43
C LEU A 68 -2.39 -7.63 -10.73
N THR A 69 -2.79 -7.44 -11.98
CA THR A 69 -3.43 -6.19 -12.42
C THR A 69 -4.69 -6.47 -13.21
N PRO A 70 -5.88 -6.26 -12.59
CA PRO A 70 -7.11 -6.09 -13.36
C PRO A 70 -6.93 -4.91 -14.32
N CYS A 71 -7.10 -5.16 -15.62
CA CYS A 71 -6.77 -4.22 -16.68
C CYS A 71 -7.94 -4.17 -17.67
N TYR A 72 -9.05 -3.58 -17.22
CA TYR A 72 -10.23 -3.40 -18.04
C TYR A 72 -9.90 -2.59 -19.31
N GLY A 73 -10.43 -3.02 -20.46
CA GLY A 73 -10.12 -2.41 -21.75
C GLY A 73 -8.66 -2.59 -22.21
N SER A 74 -7.82 -3.31 -21.47
CA SER A 74 -6.39 -3.50 -21.76
C SER A 74 -5.58 -2.21 -21.78
N LEU A 75 -5.96 -1.23 -20.95
CA LEU A 75 -5.32 0.07 -20.87
C LEU A 75 -4.47 0.14 -19.60
N CYS A 76 -3.22 0.59 -19.76
CA CYS A 76 -2.33 0.94 -18.66
C CYS A 76 -1.87 2.38 -18.85
N TYR A 77 -1.73 3.12 -17.76
CA TYR A 77 -1.11 4.44 -17.80
C TYR A 77 0.41 4.30 -18.01
N VAL A 78 1.02 5.29 -18.67
CA VAL A 78 2.48 5.28 -18.93
C VAL A 78 3.27 5.21 -17.62
N ASN A 79 2.82 5.94 -16.59
CA ASN A 79 3.44 5.93 -15.27
C ASN A 79 3.46 4.50 -14.66
N TYR A 80 2.34 3.78 -14.71
CA TYR A 80 2.27 2.37 -14.29
C TYR A 80 3.29 1.49 -15.03
N VAL A 81 3.41 1.63 -16.35
CA VAL A 81 4.35 0.85 -17.17
C VAL A 81 5.81 1.13 -16.80
N LEU A 82 6.16 2.39 -16.57
CA LEU A 82 7.50 2.80 -16.14
C LEU A 82 7.85 2.26 -14.75
N CYS A 83 6.91 2.31 -13.80
CA CYS A 83 7.08 1.74 -12.47
C CYS A 83 7.22 0.22 -12.52
N LEU A 84 6.45 -0.46 -13.36
CA LEU A 84 6.53 -1.91 -13.54
C LEU A 84 7.90 -2.33 -14.07
N GLN A 85 8.38 -1.66 -15.13
CA GLN A 85 9.71 -1.90 -15.68
C GLN A 85 10.80 -1.69 -14.63
N SER A 86 10.77 -0.56 -13.93
CA SER A 86 11.77 -0.21 -12.90
C SER A 86 11.73 -1.19 -11.72
N THR A 87 10.55 -1.68 -11.35
CA THR A 87 10.37 -2.72 -10.32
C THR A 87 11.01 -4.04 -10.75
N PHE A 88 10.84 -4.44 -12.01
CA PHE A 88 11.45 -5.66 -12.53
C PHE A 88 12.98 -5.58 -12.57
N ASP A 89 13.52 -4.44 -12.99
CA ASP A 89 14.98 -4.23 -13.00
C ASP A 89 15.55 -4.28 -11.57
N LEU A 90 14.88 -3.63 -10.62
CA LEU A 90 15.25 -3.69 -9.20
C LEU A 90 15.17 -5.11 -8.66
N PHE A 91 14.09 -5.85 -8.92
CA PHE A 91 13.95 -7.25 -8.51
C PHE A 91 15.07 -8.14 -9.05
N ARG A 92 15.45 -8.02 -10.33
CA ARG A 92 16.58 -8.76 -10.90
C ARG A 92 17.88 -8.45 -10.18
N SER A 93 18.12 -7.17 -9.85
CA SER A 93 19.35 -6.74 -9.18
C SER A 93 19.54 -7.31 -7.76
N VAL A 94 18.44 -7.74 -7.11
CA VAL A 94 18.45 -8.33 -5.76
C VAL A 94 18.05 -9.81 -5.72
N GLY A 95 17.88 -10.45 -6.88
CA GLY A 95 17.60 -11.89 -6.98
C GLY A 95 16.15 -12.29 -6.69
N ILE A 96 15.18 -11.38 -6.85
CA ILE A 96 13.75 -11.68 -6.70
C ILE A 96 13.18 -12.18 -8.04
N GLU A 97 12.65 -13.40 -8.03
CA GLU A 97 11.89 -13.95 -9.15
C GLU A 97 10.54 -13.23 -9.25
N HIS A 98 10.08 -12.92 -10.46
CA HIS A 98 8.83 -12.19 -10.63
C HIS A 98 8.11 -12.50 -11.93
N LYS A 99 6.80 -12.27 -11.91
CA LYS A 99 5.92 -12.26 -13.09
C LYS A 99 4.84 -11.19 -12.92
N VAL A 100 4.23 -10.78 -14.03
CA VAL A 100 3.00 -9.99 -14.04
C VAL A 100 1.91 -10.76 -14.76
N GLU A 101 0.70 -10.71 -14.23
CA GLU A 101 -0.50 -11.25 -14.85
C GLU A 101 -1.54 -10.14 -14.97
N PHE A 102 -2.09 -10.01 -16.18
CA PHE A 102 -3.15 -9.06 -16.48
C PHE A 102 -4.46 -9.82 -16.72
N CYS A 103 -5.55 -9.32 -16.14
CA CYS A 103 -6.89 -9.77 -16.49
C CYS A 103 -7.56 -8.68 -17.31
N ARG A 104 -7.72 -8.95 -18.62
CA ARG A 104 -8.30 -8.00 -19.57
C ARG A 104 -9.74 -8.39 -19.88
N ASN A 105 -10.56 -7.38 -20.15
CA ASN A 105 -11.94 -7.51 -20.64
C ASN A 105 -12.90 -8.28 -19.72
N ASP A 106 -12.63 -8.32 -18.41
CA ASP A 106 -13.61 -8.79 -17.42
C ASP A 106 -14.33 -7.58 -16.83
N SER A 107 -15.67 -7.55 -16.94
CA SER A 107 -16.52 -6.48 -16.40
C SER A 107 -16.71 -6.55 -14.89
N LEU A 108 -16.33 -7.66 -14.26
CA LEU A 108 -16.50 -7.91 -12.84
C LEU A 108 -15.13 -7.98 -12.17
N VAL A 109 -14.72 -6.88 -11.54
CA VAL A 109 -13.40 -6.75 -10.91
C VAL A 109 -13.13 -7.82 -9.84
N SER A 110 -14.16 -8.22 -9.08
CA SER A 110 -14.07 -9.31 -8.10
C SER A 110 -13.61 -10.62 -8.76
N ARG A 111 -14.30 -11.05 -9.82
CA ARG A 111 -13.93 -12.25 -10.60
C ARG A 111 -12.55 -12.11 -11.22
N ALA A 112 -12.22 -10.95 -11.80
CA ALA A 112 -10.90 -10.68 -12.36
C ALA A 112 -9.78 -10.88 -11.32
N ARG A 113 -9.93 -10.34 -10.12
CA ARG A 113 -8.98 -10.50 -9.01
C ARG A 113 -8.88 -11.96 -8.56
N ASN A 114 -10.00 -12.65 -8.39
CA ASN A 114 -10.01 -14.07 -7.99
C ASN A 114 -9.33 -14.97 -9.03
N ASN A 115 -9.60 -14.73 -10.32
CA ASN A 115 -8.96 -15.45 -11.43
C ASN A 115 -7.44 -15.18 -11.50
N LEU A 116 -7.01 -13.93 -11.30
CA LEU A 116 -5.58 -13.59 -11.21
C LEU A 116 -4.89 -14.32 -10.05
N VAL A 117 -5.54 -14.39 -8.88
CA VAL A 117 -5.03 -15.15 -7.73
C VAL A 117 -4.92 -16.63 -8.07
N ALA A 118 -5.96 -17.23 -8.65
CA ALA A 118 -5.98 -18.64 -9.01
C ALA A 118 -4.82 -19.00 -9.97
N LYS A 119 -4.62 -18.17 -10.99
CA LYS A 119 -3.53 -18.34 -11.95
C LYS A 119 -2.14 -18.23 -11.31
N ALA A 120 -1.94 -17.27 -10.40
CA ALA A 120 -0.68 -17.14 -9.66
C ALA A 120 -0.44 -18.31 -8.70
N MET A 121 -1.49 -18.80 -8.02
CA MET A 121 -1.44 -19.92 -7.09
C MET A 121 -1.06 -21.25 -7.76
N ASN A 122 -1.38 -21.41 -9.04
CA ASN A 122 -1.01 -22.57 -9.87
C ASN A 122 0.52 -22.69 -10.08
N ASP A 123 1.29 -21.62 -9.86
CA ASP A 123 2.75 -21.72 -9.73
C ASP A 123 3.10 -22.11 -8.27
N PRO A 124 3.58 -23.34 -8.00
CA PRO A 124 3.90 -23.78 -6.65
C PRO A 124 5.07 -23.01 -6.03
N LEU A 125 5.83 -22.26 -6.83
CA LEU A 125 6.97 -21.46 -6.38
C LEU A 125 6.58 -20.03 -6.04
N MET A 126 5.36 -19.59 -6.38
CA MET A 126 4.87 -18.25 -6.03
C MET A 126 4.82 -18.11 -4.50
N THR A 127 5.33 -17.00 -3.98
CA THR A 127 5.39 -16.74 -2.52
C THR A 127 4.54 -15.55 -2.10
N HIS A 128 4.42 -14.56 -2.98
CA HIS A 128 3.66 -13.34 -2.76
C HIS A 128 2.88 -13.01 -4.02
N ILE A 129 1.65 -12.56 -3.83
CA ILE A 129 0.92 -11.78 -4.84
C ILE A 129 0.95 -10.32 -4.42
N LEU A 130 1.03 -9.41 -5.38
CA LEU A 130 0.91 -7.98 -5.18
C LEU A 130 -0.12 -7.46 -6.18
N PHE A 131 -1.29 -7.07 -5.69
CA PHE A 131 -2.23 -6.34 -6.52
C PHE A 131 -1.76 -4.91 -6.72
N ILE A 132 -1.74 -4.48 -7.98
CA ILE A 132 -1.53 -3.09 -8.37
C ILE A 132 -2.55 -2.75 -9.45
N ASP A 133 -3.37 -1.72 -9.21
CA ASP A 133 -4.31 -1.25 -10.23
C ASP A 133 -3.56 -0.48 -11.33
N ALA A 134 -4.05 -0.52 -12.56
CA ALA A 134 -3.33 -0.05 -13.76
C ALA A 134 -3.12 1.48 -13.84
N ASP A 135 -3.65 2.21 -12.85
CA ASP A 135 -3.61 3.66 -12.68
C ASP A 135 -2.91 4.09 -11.39
N ILE A 136 -2.25 3.16 -10.70
CA ILE A 136 -1.39 3.45 -9.55
C ILE A 136 0.05 3.60 -10.02
N THR A 137 0.71 4.62 -9.48
CA THR A 137 2.13 4.89 -9.67
C THR A 137 2.84 4.78 -8.31
N TRP A 138 4.00 4.15 -8.29
CA TRP A 138 4.74 3.82 -7.07
C TRP A 138 6.26 3.89 -7.28
N GLU A 139 7.03 3.94 -6.20
CA GLU A 139 8.47 3.77 -6.26
C GLU A 139 8.86 2.28 -6.13
N PRO A 140 9.76 1.74 -6.98
CA PRO A 140 10.18 0.34 -6.93
C PRO A 140 10.62 -0.15 -5.54
N ALA A 141 11.29 0.72 -4.77
CA ALA A 141 11.75 0.40 -3.42
C ALA A 141 10.61 0.15 -2.42
N ASP A 142 9.42 0.72 -2.66
CA ASP A 142 8.24 0.51 -1.80
C ASP A 142 7.76 -0.94 -1.83
N VAL A 143 7.91 -1.61 -2.98
CA VAL A 143 7.60 -3.04 -3.08
C VAL A 143 8.57 -3.87 -2.24
N LEU A 144 9.85 -3.48 -2.18
CA LEU A 144 10.83 -4.14 -1.31
C LEU A 144 10.49 -3.96 0.18
N LYS A 145 9.98 -2.78 0.58
CA LYS A 145 9.52 -2.54 1.97
C LYS A 145 8.46 -3.57 2.38
N LEU A 146 7.47 -3.82 1.51
CA LEU A 146 6.41 -4.80 1.75
C LEU A 146 6.94 -6.24 1.85
N ILE A 147 7.96 -6.59 1.06
CA ILE A 147 8.61 -7.91 1.14
C ILE A 147 9.33 -8.08 2.48
N VAL A 148 10.18 -7.13 2.85
CA VAL A 148 11.03 -7.26 4.06
C VAL A 148 10.27 -7.03 5.36
N CYS A 149 9.09 -6.39 5.34
CA CYS A 149 8.24 -6.27 6.53
C CYS A 149 7.60 -7.62 6.93
N ASN A 150 7.60 -8.59 6.01
CA ASN A 150 7.31 -10.00 6.25
C ASN A 150 5.90 -10.27 6.84
N LYS A 151 4.92 -9.39 6.58
CA LYS A 151 3.54 -9.54 7.04
C LYS A 151 2.72 -10.43 6.11
N SER A 152 1.66 -11.05 6.64
CA SER A 152 0.75 -11.91 5.84
C SER A 152 -0.05 -11.13 4.80
N LEU A 153 -0.42 -9.89 5.15
CA LEU A 153 -1.15 -8.95 4.32
C LEU A 153 -0.66 -7.55 4.67
N CYS A 154 -0.11 -6.85 3.68
CA CYS A 154 0.34 -5.47 3.85
C CYS A 154 0.22 -4.67 2.54
N GLY A 155 0.36 -3.35 2.60
CA GLY A 155 0.40 -2.53 1.40
C GLY A 155 0.48 -1.04 1.69
N GLY A 156 0.18 -0.24 0.67
CA GLY A 156 0.16 1.22 0.70
C GLY A 156 -1.24 1.77 0.45
N VAL A 157 -1.46 3.02 0.85
CA VAL A 157 -2.71 3.75 0.58
C VAL A 157 -2.47 4.79 -0.50
N TYR A 158 -3.45 4.96 -1.37
CA TYR A 158 -3.41 5.91 -2.47
C TYR A 158 -4.53 6.94 -2.31
N PRO A 159 -4.34 8.15 -2.87
CA PRO A 159 -5.35 9.17 -2.79
C PRO A 159 -6.58 8.79 -3.63
N ILE A 160 -7.76 9.13 -3.14
CA ILE A 160 -8.98 9.19 -3.94
C ILE A 160 -8.81 10.32 -4.95
N LYS A 161 -9.25 10.13 -6.21
CA LYS A 161 -9.07 11.08 -7.34
C LYS A 161 -9.92 12.35 -7.20
N HIS A 162 -9.75 13.06 -6.09
CA HIS A 162 -10.52 14.26 -5.76
C HIS A 162 -9.75 15.17 -4.79
N TYR A 163 -9.66 16.46 -5.15
CA TYR A 163 -9.17 17.51 -4.26
C TYR A 163 -10.33 18.13 -3.50
N TYR A 164 -10.24 18.10 -2.17
CA TYR A 164 -11.21 18.66 -1.23
C TYR A 164 -10.87 20.13 -0.95
N TRP A 165 -11.17 20.99 -1.93
CA TRP A 165 -10.89 22.43 -1.87
C TRP A 165 -11.62 23.15 -0.72
N ASP A 166 -12.69 22.56 -0.20
CA ASP A 166 -13.41 23.14 0.93
C ASP A 166 -12.58 23.18 2.21
N LYS A 167 -11.54 22.34 2.32
CA LYS A 167 -10.54 22.39 3.41
C LYS A 167 -9.80 23.72 3.50
N ILE A 168 -9.67 24.46 2.39
CA ILE A 168 -9.02 25.78 2.36
C ILE A 168 -10.01 26.93 2.18
N VAL A 169 -11.17 26.70 1.56
CA VAL A 169 -12.16 27.77 1.30
C VAL A 169 -13.00 28.09 2.53
N LYS A 170 -13.28 27.10 3.41
CA LYS A 170 -14.06 27.30 4.64
C LYS A 170 -13.22 27.91 5.79
N ASP A 171 -12.07 28.48 5.48
CA ASP A 171 -11.19 29.06 6.48
C ASP A 171 -11.89 30.22 7.22
N SER A 172 -11.82 30.20 8.55
CA SER A 172 -12.40 31.26 9.37
C SER A 172 -11.55 32.52 9.26
N LYS A 173 -12.12 33.72 9.49
CA LYS A 173 -11.39 34.99 9.35
C LYS A 173 -10.11 35.08 10.20
N ASP A 174 -10.00 34.29 11.27
CA ASP A 174 -8.89 34.31 12.23
C ASP A 174 -7.93 33.11 12.07
N ARG A 175 -8.13 32.27 11.05
CA ARG A 175 -7.33 31.07 10.79
C ARG A 175 -6.71 31.14 9.38
N ASN A 176 -5.51 30.57 9.23
CA ASN A 176 -4.85 30.41 7.93
C ASN A 176 -4.39 28.96 7.81
N VAL A 177 -5.26 28.12 7.25
CA VAL A 177 -5.05 26.68 7.13
C VAL A 177 -3.80 26.34 6.31
N ILE A 178 -3.51 27.11 5.27
CA ILE A 178 -2.30 26.91 4.45
C ILE A 178 -1.05 27.15 5.29
N LYS A 179 -1.02 28.24 6.06
CA LYS A 179 0.10 28.55 6.94
C LYS A 179 0.27 27.47 8.01
N GLU A 180 -0.81 26.99 8.62
CA GLU A 180 -0.76 25.88 9.58
C GLU A 180 -0.17 24.60 8.98
N MET A 181 -0.56 24.23 7.75
CA MET A 181 0.02 23.08 7.05
C MET A 181 1.53 23.24 6.84
N ILE A 182 1.97 24.42 6.42
CA ILE A 182 3.39 24.74 6.20
C ILE A 182 4.15 24.72 7.54
N ASP A 183 3.59 25.32 8.59
CA ASP A 183 4.20 25.35 9.92
C ASP A 183 4.32 23.93 10.50
N LYS A 184 3.29 23.09 10.38
CA LYS A 184 3.37 21.66 10.77
C LYS A 184 4.47 20.93 10.01
N LYS A 185 4.54 21.11 8.69
CA LYS A 185 5.61 20.52 7.86
C LYS A 185 6.98 20.95 8.35
N ASN A 186 7.20 22.25 8.56
CA ASN A 186 8.48 22.82 8.97
C ASN A 186 8.91 22.39 10.38
N ASN A 187 7.95 22.05 11.24
CA ASN A 187 8.20 21.54 12.60
C ASN A 187 8.24 20.00 12.69
N SER A 188 8.33 19.30 11.54
CA SER A 188 8.32 17.84 11.48
C SER A 188 9.54 17.28 10.73
N GLN A 189 9.62 15.95 10.63
CA GLN A 189 10.59 15.27 9.76
C GLN A 189 10.49 15.62 8.27
N PHE A 190 9.43 16.32 7.83
CA PHE A 190 9.25 16.73 6.44
C PHE A 190 9.89 18.08 6.09
N ALA A 191 10.44 18.80 7.09
CA ALA A 191 11.15 20.06 6.87
C ALA A 191 12.27 19.90 5.82
N GLY A 192 12.19 20.67 4.73
CA GLY A 192 13.13 20.63 3.61
C GLY A 192 13.10 19.34 2.77
N ARG A 193 12.19 18.40 3.05
CA ARG A 193 12.03 17.14 2.28
C ARG A 193 10.84 17.15 1.34
N ILE A 194 9.80 17.91 1.65
CA ILE A 194 8.66 18.16 0.76
C ILE A 194 8.47 19.67 0.57
N SER A 195 8.00 20.06 -0.62
CA SER A 195 7.68 21.45 -0.93
C SER A 195 6.44 21.93 -0.16
N ASP A 196 6.21 23.24 -0.11
CA ASP A 196 4.97 23.78 0.48
C ASP A 196 3.77 23.38 -0.37
N GLU A 197 3.93 23.39 -1.70
CA GLU A 197 2.93 22.97 -2.67
C GLU A 197 2.53 21.50 -2.49
N ASP A 198 3.50 20.59 -2.37
CA ASP A 198 3.23 19.17 -2.12
C ASP A 198 2.51 18.98 -0.78
N MET A 199 2.93 19.70 0.28
CA MET A 199 2.27 19.62 1.58
C MET A 199 0.79 20.02 1.49
N ILE A 200 0.49 21.11 0.77
CA ILE A 200 -0.88 21.55 0.53
C ILE A 200 -1.63 20.50 -0.30
N GLU A 201 -1.06 20.04 -1.42
CA GLU A 201 -1.66 19.03 -2.31
C GLU A 201 -2.01 17.75 -1.55
N HIS A 202 -1.08 17.22 -0.76
CA HIS A 202 -1.29 16.01 0.05
C HIS A 202 -2.44 16.18 1.05
N ASN A 203 -2.55 17.35 1.69
CA ASN A 203 -3.60 17.63 2.66
C ASN A 203 -4.96 17.94 2.02
N LEU A 204 -5.00 18.30 0.73
CA LEU A 204 -6.25 18.42 -0.03
C LEU A 204 -6.84 17.07 -0.45
N LEU A 205 -6.10 15.96 -0.28
CA LEU A 205 -6.56 14.62 -0.66
C LEU A 205 -7.22 13.88 0.52
N ARG A 206 -7.97 12.83 0.19
CA ARG A 206 -8.37 11.76 1.12
C ARG A 206 -7.76 10.45 0.63
N TYR A 207 -7.42 9.56 1.55
CA TYR A 207 -6.78 8.28 1.26
C TYR A 207 -7.75 7.13 1.51
N ASN A 208 -7.61 6.05 0.75
CA ASN A 208 -8.45 4.86 0.79
C ASN A 208 -8.16 3.93 1.98
N ILE A 209 -8.23 4.46 3.20
CA ILE A 209 -7.89 3.75 4.43
C ILE A 209 -9.09 3.63 5.36
N ASN A 210 -9.24 2.47 5.99
CA ASN A 210 -10.20 2.27 7.09
C ASN A 210 -9.45 1.90 8.36
N TYR A 211 -9.66 2.69 9.42
CA TYR A 211 -9.02 2.49 10.71
C TYR A 211 -9.74 1.44 11.57
N ILE A 212 -9.01 0.82 12.50
CA ILE A 212 -9.60 -0.07 13.53
C ILE A 212 -10.36 0.76 14.57
N ASN A 213 -9.79 1.89 14.98
CA ASN A 213 -10.33 2.84 15.93
C ASN A 213 -9.79 4.25 15.60
N ASN A 214 -10.12 5.25 16.41
CA ASN A 214 -9.73 6.64 16.17
C ASN A 214 -8.22 6.93 16.39
N MET A 215 -7.44 5.95 16.86
CA MET A 215 -6.02 6.12 17.17
C MET A 215 -5.16 5.25 16.26
N LEU A 216 -4.33 5.88 15.44
CA LEU A 216 -3.38 5.17 14.59
C LEU A 216 -2.05 4.96 15.32
N SER A 217 -1.75 3.74 15.74
CA SER A 217 -0.42 3.37 16.26
C SER A 217 0.50 2.96 15.11
N ILE A 218 1.65 3.63 15.00
CA ILE A 218 2.68 3.35 14.00
C ILE A 218 3.92 2.80 14.71
N GLU A 219 4.33 1.58 14.34
CA GLU A 219 5.56 0.95 14.80
C GLU A 219 6.41 0.53 13.61
N ASN A 220 7.65 1.03 13.53
CA ASN A 220 8.56 0.73 12.41
C ASN A 220 7.91 0.99 11.04
N ASN A 221 7.26 2.15 10.88
CA ASN A 221 6.50 2.56 9.69
C ASN A 221 5.23 1.77 9.40
N LEU A 222 4.90 0.75 10.21
CA LEU A 222 3.71 -0.05 10.02
C LEU A 222 2.60 0.37 10.96
N ALA A 223 1.39 0.52 10.42
CA ALA A 223 0.17 0.69 11.19
C ALA A 223 -0.78 -0.48 10.95
N LYS A 224 -1.42 -0.97 12.00
CA LYS A 224 -2.47 -1.99 11.87
C LYS A 224 -3.79 -1.31 11.55
N ILE A 225 -4.45 -1.73 10.47
CA ILE A 225 -5.68 -1.09 9.95
C ILE A 225 -6.80 -2.10 9.75
N LYS A 226 -8.03 -1.62 9.54
CA LYS A 226 -9.23 -2.46 9.40
C LYS A 226 -9.36 -3.04 8.00
N HIS A 227 -9.27 -2.20 6.97
CA HIS A 227 -9.31 -2.63 5.57
C HIS A 227 -8.24 -1.88 4.77
N LEU A 228 -7.62 -2.58 3.84
CA LEU A 228 -6.67 -2.06 2.87
C LEU A 228 -7.25 -2.30 1.47
N ALA A 229 -7.10 -1.36 0.56
CA ALA A 229 -7.60 -1.54 -0.80
C ALA A 229 -6.59 -2.27 -1.69
N THR A 230 -7.09 -2.93 -2.74
CA THR A 230 -6.29 -3.77 -3.63
C THR A 230 -5.44 -3.01 -4.64
N GLY A 231 -5.54 -1.68 -4.76
CA GLY A 231 -4.70 -0.94 -5.71
C GLY A 231 -3.20 -0.95 -5.38
N PHE A 232 -2.80 -1.32 -4.16
CA PHE A 232 -1.41 -1.62 -3.81
C PHE A 232 -1.33 -2.54 -2.58
N MET A 233 -1.69 -3.82 -2.76
CA MET A 233 -1.83 -4.80 -1.68
C MET A 233 -0.99 -6.06 -1.91
N MET A 234 -0.05 -6.34 -1.01
CA MET A 234 0.74 -7.57 -0.98
C MET A 234 0.16 -8.61 -0.03
N ILE A 235 0.02 -9.84 -0.53
CA ILE A 235 -0.49 -10.98 0.23
C ILE A 235 0.46 -12.17 0.06
N LYS A 236 0.81 -12.83 1.15
CA LYS A 236 1.58 -14.08 1.11
C LYS A 236 0.72 -15.25 0.61
N ARG A 237 1.34 -16.18 -0.11
CA ARG A 237 0.71 -17.45 -0.53
C ARG A 237 -0.02 -18.14 0.62
N SER A 238 0.63 -18.25 1.78
CA SER A 238 0.05 -18.92 2.96
C SER A 238 -1.26 -18.29 3.44
N THR A 239 -1.46 -16.99 3.19
CA THR A 239 -2.70 -16.29 3.53
C THR A 239 -3.84 -16.79 2.66
N ILE A 240 -3.63 -16.86 1.34
CA ILE A 240 -4.61 -17.39 0.39
C ILE A 240 -4.92 -18.86 0.72
N GLU A 241 -3.91 -19.70 0.95
CA GLU A 241 -4.11 -21.11 1.30
C GLU A 241 -4.93 -21.31 2.57
N LYS A 242 -4.68 -20.50 3.62
CA LYS A 242 -5.45 -20.53 4.86
C LYS A 242 -6.90 -20.10 4.60
N MET A 243 -7.10 -19.02 3.85
CA MET A 243 -8.43 -18.50 3.54
C MET A 243 -9.23 -19.47 2.67
N SER A 244 -8.64 -20.08 1.64
CA SER A 244 -9.28 -21.11 0.82
C SER A 244 -9.77 -22.30 1.64
N LYS A 245 -9.00 -22.71 2.67
CA LYS A 245 -9.40 -23.77 3.61
C LYS A 245 -10.51 -23.35 4.56
N ALA A 246 -10.48 -22.10 5.04
CA ALA A 246 -11.48 -21.58 5.98
C ALA A 246 -12.81 -21.22 5.31
N TYR A 247 -12.78 -20.89 4.01
CA TYR A 247 -13.94 -20.50 3.21
C TYR A 247 -14.14 -21.43 2.01
N PRO A 248 -14.35 -22.75 2.20
CA PRO A 248 -14.47 -23.71 1.11
C PRO A 248 -15.68 -23.44 0.21
N THR A 249 -16.71 -22.77 0.74
CA THR A 249 -17.91 -22.34 -0.01
C THR A 249 -17.63 -21.29 -1.07
N THR A 250 -16.46 -20.65 -1.05
CA THR A 250 -16.04 -19.69 -2.08
C THR A 250 -15.43 -20.37 -3.30
N LYS A 251 -15.22 -21.69 -3.27
CA LYS A 251 -14.70 -22.46 -4.40
C LYS A 251 -15.63 -22.31 -5.62
N TYR A 252 -15.06 -22.01 -6.79
CA TYR A 252 -15.80 -21.94 -8.04
C TYR A 252 -14.99 -22.51 -9.21
N VAL A 253 -15.63 -22.63 -10.38
CA VAL A 253 -15.01 -22.93 -11.68
C VAL A 253 -15.20 -21.69 -12.56
N ASP A 254 -14.15 -21.29 -13.27
CA ASP A 254 -14.21 -20.09 -14.10
C ASP A 254 -15.00 -20.33 -15.40
N ASP A 255 -16.23 -19.82 -15.45
CA ASP A 255 -17.12 -19.95 -16.60
C ASP A 255 -16.81 -18.99 -17.76
N VAL A 256 -15.89 -18.02 -17.58
CA VAL A 256 -15.52 -17.04 -18.62
C VAL A 256 -14.25 -17.42 -19.40
N GLY A 257 -13.62 -18.54 -19.06
CA GLY A 257 -12.51 -19.14 -19.84
C GLY A 257 -11.17 -18.41 -19.71
N PHE A 258 -10.98 -17.62 -18.65
CA PHE A 258 -9.69 -17.03 -18.31
C PHE A 258 -8.73 -18.08 -17.73
N LEU A 259 -9.22 -18.95 -16.84
CA LEU A 259 -8.43 -20.03 -16.22
C LEU A 259 -8.36 -21.29 -17.11
N LYS A 260 -7.21 -21.96 -17.10
CA LYS A 260 -6.94 -23.16 -17.89
C LYS A 260 -6.55 -24.35 -17.02
N GLY A 261 -7.13 -25.51 -17.30
CA GLY A 261 -6.75 -26.77 -16.65
C GLY A 261 -6.74 -26.67 -15.13
N SER A 262 -5.61 -27.03 -14.52
CA SER A 262 -5.40 -27.03 -13.06
C SER A 262 -5.44 -25.66 -12.40
N GLU A 263 -5.42 -24.55 -13.16
CA GLU A 263 -5.61 -23.21 -12.58
C GLU A 263 -6.96 -23.10 -11.86
N ASN A 264 -7.99 -23.81 -12.36
CA ASN A 264 -9.30 -23.89 -11.71
C ASN A 264 -9.24 -24.54 -10.33
N ASP A 265 -8.24 -25.36 -10.00
CA ASP A 265 -8.08 -25.95 -8.65
C ASP A 265 -7.81 -24.87 -7.58
N HIS A 266 -7.35 -23.69 -8.02
CA HIS A 266 -7.06 -22.55 -7.17
C HIS A 266 -8.10 -21.42 -7.23
N ALA A 267 -9.19 -21.59 -7.98
CA ALA A 267 -10.27 -20.61 -8.05
C ALA A 267 -11.11 -20.58 -6.76
N TYR A 268 -11.02 -19.48 -6.01
CA TYR A 268 -11.83 -19.18 -4.82
C TYR A 268 -12.25 -17.72 -4.85
N ALA A 269 -13.54 -17.45 -4.65
CA ALA A 269 -14.16 -16.13 -4.64
C ALA A 269 -13.88 -15.38 -3.33
N LEU A 270 -12.59 -15.23 -2.98
CA LEU A 270 -12.15 -14.58 -1.75
C LEU A 270 -12.33 -13.06 -1.80
N PHE A 271 -12.21 -12.47 -2.99
CA PHE A 271 -12.47 -11.06 -3.30
C PHE A 271 -13.85 -10.94 -3.96
N ASP A 272 -14.92 -11.32 -3.27
CA ASP A 272 -16.29 -11.06 -3.73
C ASP A 272 -16.91 -9.91 -2.94
N CYS A 273 -18.01 -9.32 -3.41
CA CYS A 273 -18.78 -8.39 -2.60
C CYS A 273 -19.77 -9.17 -1.72
N GLY A 274 -20.20 -8.58 -0.60
CA GLY A 274 -21.14 -9.27 0.28
C GLY A 274 -21.76 -8.37 1.33
N VAL A 275 -22.89 -8.80 1.88
CA VAL A 275 -23.53 -8.12 3.02
C VAL A 275 -23.34 -8.99 4.26
N GLU A 276 -22.67 -8.46 5.27
CA GLU A 276 -22.52 -9.09 6.58
C GLU A 276 -22.69 -8.04 7.67
N ASP A 277 -23.30 -8.40 8.80
CA ASP A 277 -23.42 -7.51 9.97
C ASP A 277 -24.04 -6.13 9.63
N ASN A 278 -25.03 -6.10 8.72
CA ASN A 278 -25.68 -4.89 8.16
C ASN A 278 -24.75 -3.93 7.39
N HIS A 279 -23.58 -4.40 6.95
CA HIS A 279 -22.66 -3.63 6.13
C HIS A 279 -22.49 -4.29 4.76
N TYR A 280 -22.54 -3.46 3.71
CA TYR A 280 -22.13 -3.88 2.37
C TYR A 280 -20.61 -3.74 2.24
N TYR A 281 -19.93 -4.86 2.00
CA TYR A 281 -18.49 -4.92 1.78
C TYR A 281 -18.20 -4.96 0.27
N SER A 282 -17.32 -4.07 -0.18
CA SER A 282 -16.61 -4.20 -1.47
C SER A 282 -15.67 -5.41 -1.44
N GLU A 283 -15.09 -5.76 -2.58
CA GLU A 283 -14.32 -6.99 -2.76
C GLU A 283 -13.05 -7.05 -1.90
N ASP A 284 -12.38 -5.90 -1.77
CA ASP A 284 -11.18 -5.72 -0.95
C ASP A 284 -11.52 -5.71 0.55
N TRP A 285 -12.62 -5.07 0.93
CA TRP A 285 -13.07 -5.03 2.32
C TRP A 285 -13.57 -6.39 2.78
N LEU A 286 -14.31 -7.14 1.95
CA LEU A 286 -14.76 -8.48 2.32
C LEU A 286 -13.58 -9.44 2.48
N PHE A 287 -12.57 -9.34 1.60
CA PHE A 287 -11.33 -10.10 1.77
C PHE A 287 -10.64 -9.77 3.11
N CYS A 288 -10.48 -8.49 3.42
CA CYS A 288 -9.90 -8.02 4.68
C CYS A 288 -10.72 -8.47 5.91
N HIS A 289 -12.04 -8.40 5.82
CA HIS A 289 -12.97 -8.82 6.88
C HIS A 289 -12.89 -10.32 7.13
N ARG A 290 -12.89 -11.14 6.07
CA ARG A 290 -12.68 -12.58 6.14
C ARG A 290 -11.34 -12.92 6.81
N TRP A 291 -10.26 -12.26 6.37
CA TRP A 291 -8.94 -12.46 6.98
C TRP A 291 -8.93 -12.11 8.47
N SER A 292 -9.57 -10.99 8.84
CA SER A 292 -9.66 -10.54 10.23
C SER A 292 -10.53 -11.46 11.10
N LYS A 293 -11.63 -12.00 10.57
CA LYS A 293 -12.47 -13.02 11.24
C LYS A 293 -11.69 -14.31 11.56
N MET A 294 -10.63 -14.61 10.79
CA MET A 294 -9.70 -15.71 11.06
C MET A 294 -8.59 -15.33 12.07
N GLY A 295 -8.62 -14.14 12.67
CA GLY A 295 -7.56 -13.62 13.54
C GLY A 295 -6.37 -13.01 12.77
N GLY A 296 -6.51 -12.83 11.45
CA GLY A 296 -5.53 -12.18 10.61
C GLY A 296 -5.36 -10.69 10.96
N SER A 297 -4.17 -10.16 10.69
CA SER A 297 -3.88 -8.72 10.81
C SER A 297 -3.52 -8.14 9.45
N ILE A 298 -3.90 -6.88 9.24
CA ILE A 298 -3.67 -6.10 8.02
C ILE A 298 -2.79 -4.91 8.37
N TYR A 299 -1.74 -4.70 7.58
CA TYR A 299 -0.74 -3.69 7.85
C TYR A 299 -0.64 -2.68 6.70
N LEU A 300 -0.58 -1.41 7.06
CA LEU A 300 -0.22 -0.32 6.17
C LEU A 300 1.23 0.08 6.44
N ASP A 301 2.06 0.19 5.40
CA ASP A 301 3.30 0.95 5.50
C ASP A 301 3.00 2.42 5.18
N VAL A 302 3.05 3.28 6.20
CA VAL A 302 2.66 4.69 6.07
C VAL A 302 3.66 5.49 5.24
N THR A 303 4.87 4.97 4.99
CA THR A 303 5.93 5.65 4.23
C THR A 303 5.88 5.39 2.73
N ILE A 304 4.93 4.57 2.27
CA ILE A 304 4.71 4.32 0.85
C ILE A 304 3.86 5.46 0.30
N ASN A 305 4.45 6.20 -0.64
CA ASN A 305 3.78 7.29 -1.33
C ASN A 305 3.28 6.78 -2.68
N LEU A 306 1.97 6.84 -2.88
CA LEU A 306 1.34 6.40 -4.11
C LEU A 306 0.69 7.58 -4.80
N MET A 307 0.76 7.58 -6.12
CA MET A 307 0.05 8.52 -6.98
C MET A 307 -1.04 7.78 -7.74
N HIS A 308 -2.23 8.38 -7.80
CA HIS A 308 -3.39 7.80 -8.46
C HIS A 308 -3.66 8.58 -9.74
N THR A 309 -3.35 8.02 -10.90
CA THR A 309 -3.43 8.70 -12.18
C THR A 309 -4.86 8.68 -12.73
N GLY A 310 -5.40 9.83 -13.10
CA GLY A 310 -6.70 9.98 -13.74
C GLY A 310 -6.65 10.99 -14.88
N ASN A 311 -7.56 11.96 -14.86
CA ASN A 311 -7.46 13.14 -15.74
C ASN A 311 -6.25 14.02 -15.40
N VAL A 312 -5.81 13.93 -14.15
CA VAL A 312 -4.57 14.50 -13.61
C VAL A 312 -3.93 13.44 -12.72
N ASP A 313 -2.66 13.67 -12.39
CA ASP A 313 -1.96 12.90 -11.38
C ASP A 313 -2.28 13.44 -9.98
N PHE A 314 -2.84 12.59 -9.11
CA PHE A 314 -3.09 12.93 -7.71
C PHE A 314 -1.95 12.38 -6.86
N LYS A 315 -1.00 13.22 -6.46
CA LYS A 315 0.20 12.79 -5.73
C LYS A 315 -0.12 12.62 -4.25
N GLY A 316 0.10 11.42 -3.71
CA GLY A 316 -0.23 11.11 -2.33
C GLY A 316 1.00 10.93 -1.44
N SER A 317 0.91 11.47 -0.23
CA SER A 317 1.78 11.14 0.90
C SER A 317 0.93 11.14 2.16
N TYR A 318 0.46 9.95 2.53
CA TYR A 318 -0.43 9.78 3.67
C TYR A 318 0.26 10.20 4.98
N LEU A 319 1.53 9.83 5.18
CA LEU A 319 2.28 10.18 6.38
C LEU A 319 2.36 11.69 6.61
N SER A 320 2.49 12.51 5.56
CA SER A 320 2.52 13.97 5.74
C SER A 320 1.17 14.58 6.16
N THR A 321 0.07 13.84 6.05
CA THR A 321 -1.26 14.33 6.46
C THR A 321 -1.64 13.98 7.90
N ILE A 322 -0.84 13.15 8.57
CA ILE A 322 -1.12 12.63 9.92
C ILE A 322 -0.06 13.05 10.95
N ILE A 323 0.79 14.01 10.58
CA ILE A 323 1.79 14.65 11.47
C ILE A 323 1.25 15.86 12.22
#